data_AF-A0A6B2X0P4-F1
#
_entry.id   AF-A0A6B2X0P4-F1
#
_cell.length_a   1.000
_cell.length_b   1.000
_cell.length_c   1.000
_cell.angle_alpha   90.00
_cell.angle_beta   90.00
_cell.angle_gamma   90.00
#
_symmetry.space_group_name_H-M   'P 1'
#
loop_
_entity.id
_entity.type
_entity.pdbx_description
1 polymer ?
#
loop_
_entity_poly.entity_id
_entity_poly.type
_entity_poly.pdbx_seq_one_letter_code
_entity_poly.pdbx_strand_id
1 'polypeptide(L)'
;MSPPRTAGGAEPVRHPDFGRLIRDETADTVICHVCGRDFRSLGAHVRVHGLTAAEYREEFGLLRTRPLSARSLSQERSGSRRDRYSASKELRGHLAAGRAMARSGELTRRRRSGTAEDGTRDELRRVRRETLDAGRRTRTRDAEARLTDALRAGGFTDVGQALRVVYVEGDRSIEETAAVLAVGKNRLQQLLTEHGIGIRPAGRNSGAGRRARVLLNDRAAAERVGARDITVWLRGRAAAGATLRELAEATGRSVPWVAARIGRR
;
A
#
# COMPACT_ATOMS: atom_id res chain seq x y z
N MET A 1 -37.77 -27.96 -8.43
CA MET A 1 -36.35 -28.37 -8.37
C MET A 1 -35.49 -27.17 -8.72
N SER A 2 -35.03 -26.45 -7.70
CA SER A 2 -34.04 -25.36 -7.84
C SER A 2 -32.66 -25.92 -7.46
N PRO A 3 -31.58 -25.57 -8.18
CA PRO A 3 -30.27 -26.11 -7.90
C PRO A 3 -29.69 -25.55 -6.59
N PRO A 4 -28.85 -26.32 -5.87
CA PRO A 4 -28.17 -25.83 -4.68
C PRO A 4 -27.15 -24.75 -5.05
N ARG A 5 -27.15 -23.66 -4.28
CA ARG A 5 -26.15 -22.59 -4.38
C ARG A 5 -24.79 -23.16 -3.99
N THR A 6 -23.87 -23.11 -4.94
CA THR A 6 -22.46 -23.49 -4.82
C THR A 6 -21.78 -22.81 -3.64
N ALA A 7 -20.94 -23.58 -2.95
CA ALA A 7 -20.07 -23.17 -1.87
C ALA A 7 -19.23 -21.93 -2.27
N GLY A 8 -19.37 -20.85 -1.48
CA GLY A 8 -18.47 -19.70 -1.55
C GLY A 8 -17.10 -20.13 -1.03
N GLY A 9 -16.08 -20.00 -1.88
CA GLY A 9 -14.69 -20.18 -1.49
C GLY A 9 -14.36 -19.25 -0.31
N ALA A 10 -13.76 -19.82 0.73
CA ALA A 10 -13.30 -19.07 1.89
C ALA A 10 -12.18 -18.12 1.45
N GLU A 11 -12.53 -16.86 1.26
CA GLU A 11 -11.56 -15.76 1.14
C GLU A 11 -10.69 -15.74 2.40
N PRO A 12 -9.35 -15.64 2.30
CA PRO A 12 -8.48 -15.71 3.46
C PRO A 12 -8.84 -14.60 4.45
N VAL A 13 -9.15 -14.99 5.68
CA VAL A 13 -9.52 -14.08 6.76
C VAL A 13 -8.38 -13.08 6.97
N ARG A 14 -8.61 -11.82 6.57
CA ARG A 14 -7.61 -10.76 6.67
C ARG A 14 -7.61 -10.17 8.07
N HIS A 15 -6.72 -10.67 8.92
CA HIS A 15 -6.43 -10.02 10.19
C HIS A 15 -5.63 -8.73 9.94
N PRO A 16 -5.96 -7.61 10.59
CA PRO A 16 -5.14 -6.41 10.51
C PRO A 16 -3.77 -6.62 11.17
N ASP A 17 -2.74 -5.99 10.60
CA ASP A 17 -1.39 -6.00 11.17
C ASP A 17 -1.36 -5.34 12.56
N PHE A 18 -0.43 -5.75 13.41
CA PHE A 18 -0.21 -5.13 14.73
C PHE A 18 -0.03 -3.61 14.62
N GLY A 19 -0.73 -2.85 15.46
CA GLY A 19 -0.73 -1.38 15.46
C GLY A 19 -1.57 -0.75 14.35
N ARG A 20 -2.20 -1.55 13.48
CA ARG A 20 -2.98 -1.07 12.34
C ARG A 20 -4.44 -1.52 12.43
N LEU A 21 -5.34 -0.55 12.44
CA LEU A 21 -6.78 -0.82 12.36
C LEU A 21 -7.27 -0.61 10.92
N ILE A 22 -7.70 -1.69 10.26
CA ILE A 22 -8.29 -1.63 8.91
C ILE A 22 -9.75 -1.18 9.03
N ARG A 23 -10.12 -0.23 8.16
CA ARG A 23 -11.49 0.26 8.00
C ARG A 23 -11.88 0.01 6.56
N ASP A 24 -13.05 -0.61 6.38
CA ASP A 24 -13.69 -0.65 5.08
C ASP A 24 -14.51 0.64 4.94
N GLU A 25 -14.12 1.50 4.00
CA GLU A 25 -14.85 2.75 3.75
C GLU A 25 -16.13 2.54 2.95
N THR A 26 -16.25 1.44 2.21
CA THR A 26 -17.43 1.12 1.40
C THR A 26 -18.53 0.48 2.24
N ALA A 27 -18.16 -0.45 3.12
CA ALA A 27 -19.08 -1.07 4.07
C ALA A 27 -19.25 -0.25 5.38
N ASP A 28 -18.40 0.76 5.59
CA ASP A 28 -18.27 1.52 6.84
C ASP A 28 -18.16 0.60 8.07
N THR A 29 -17.26 -0.36 7.98
CA THR A 29 -16.97 -1.33 9.04
C THR A 29 -15.49 -1.30 9.43
N VAL A 30 -15.19 -1.93 10.56
CA VAL A 30 -13.84 -2.05 11.12
C VAL A 30 -13.57 -3.52 11.39
N ILE A 31 -12.42 -4.01 10.95
CA ILE A 31 -12.05 -5.43 11.07
C ILE A 31 -11.44 -5.72 12.45
N CYS A 32 -11.87 -6.82 13.08
CA CYS A 32 -11.34 -7.31 14.35
C CYS A 32 -10.00 -8.06 14.16
N HIS A 33 -9.03 -7.85 15.06
CA HIS A 33 -7.74 -8.56 15.02
C HIS A 33 -7.85 -10.00 15.52
N VAL A 34 -8.80 -10.30 16.41
CA VAL A 34 -8.96 -11.65 16.98
C VAL A 34 -9.69 -12.58 16.00
N CYS A 35 -10.80 -12.12 15.43
CA CYS A 35 -11.68 -12.99 14.64
C CYS A 35 -11.74 -12.64 13.14
N GLY A 36 -11.11 -11.53 12.72
CA GLY A 36 -11.05 -11.11 11.31
C GLY A 36 -12.38 -10.71 10.68
N ARG A 37 -13.47 -10.66 11.46
CA ARG A 37 -14.79 -10.20 11.01
C ARG A 37 -14.91 -8.68 11.08
N ASP A 38 -15.81 -8.14 10.28
CA ASP A 38 -16.06 -6.71 10.16
C ASP A 38 -17.25 -6.25 11.02
N PHE A 39 -17.08 -5.09 11.68
CA PHE A 39 -18.08 -4.57 12.61
C PHE A 39 -18.23 -3.07 12.51
N ARG A 40 -19.47 -2.58 12.61
CA ARG A 40 -19.73 -1.14 12.79
C ARG A 40 -19.29 -0.65 14.17
N SER A 41 -19.36 -1.50 15.19
CA SER A 41 -18.92 -1.21 16.56
C SER A 41 -17.99 -2.29 17.11
N LEU A 42 -16.72 -2.26 16.68
CA LEU A 42 -15.69 -3.15 17.19
C LEU A 42 -15.54 -3.02 18.72
N GLY A 43 -15.61 -1.81 19.27
CA GLY A 43 -15.52 -1.60 20.72
C GLY A 43 -16.62 -2.30 21.55
N ALA A 44 -17.77 -2.61 20.95
CA ALA A 44 -18.79 -3.45 21.60
C ALA A 44 -18.46 -4.94 21.44
N HIS A 45 -18.03 -5.32 20.24
CA HIS A 45 -17.70 -6.70 19.89
C HIS A 45 -16.53 -7.28 20.70
N VAL A 46 -15.48 -6.50 20.99
CA VAL A 46 -14.29 -7.00 21.71
C VAL A 46 -14.59 -7.57 23.10
N ARG A 47 -15.74 -7.23 23.69
CA ARG A 47 -16.22 -7.84 24.94
C ARG A 47 -16.54 -9.32 24.81
N VAL A 48 -16.93 -9.78 23.62
CA VAL A 48 -17.12 -11.21 23.31
C VAL A 48 -15.79 -11.96 23.43
N HIS A 49 -14.66 -11.27 23.27
CA HIS A 49 -13.32 -11.80 23.48
C HIS A 49 -12.81 -11.58 24.91
N GLY A 50 -13.67 -11.17 25.85
CA GLY A 50 -13.27 -10.87 27.22
C GLY A 50 -12.41 -9.61 27.37
N LEU A 51 -12.28 -8.80 26.31
CA LEU A 51 -11.44 -7.60 26.31
C LEU A 51 -12.29 -6.34 26.46
N THR A 52 -11.81 -5.41 27.28
CA THR A 52 -12.25 -4.02 27.22
C THR A 52 -11.67 -3.34 25.98
N ALA A 53 -12.25 -2.21 25.58
CA ALA A 53 -11.71 -1.40 24.49
C ALA A 53 -10.32 -0.82 24.81
N ALA A 54 -9.94 -0.70 26.08
CA ALA A 54 -8.62 -0.23 26.48
C ALA A 54 -7.58 -1.33 26.28
N GLU A 55 -7.84 -2.51 26.86
CA GLU A 55 -6.98 -3.70 26.74
C GLU A 55 -6.83 -4.10 25.28
N TYR A 56 -7.91 -4.12 24.49
CA TYR A 56 -7.83 -4.40 23.06
C TYR A 56 -6.90 -3.43 22.31
N ARG A 57 -6.89 -2.15 22.67
CA ARG A 57 -5.96 -1.20 22.01
C ARG A 57 -4.52 -1.43 22.42
N GLU A 58 -4.30 -1.81 23.66
CA GLU A 58 -2.97 -2.11 24.19
C GLU A 58 -2.41 -3.39 23.57
N GLU A 59 -3.18 -4.48 23.63
CA GLU A 59 -2.87 -5.80 23.10
C GLU A 59 -2.50 -5.76 21.61
N PHE A 60 -3.20 -4.93 20.82
CA PHE A 60 -2.96 -4.81 19.38
C PHE A 60 -2.16 -3.55 19.00
N GLY A 61 -1.48 -2.90 19.94
CA GLY A 61 -0.56 -1.78 19.67
C GLY A 61 -1.21 -0.50 19.13
N LEU A 62 -2.53 -0.35 19.27
CA LEU A 62 -3.28 0.81 18.81
C LEU A 62 -3.03 2.04 19.71
N LEU A 63 -3.25 3.23 19.16
CA LEU A 63 -3.25 4.46 19.96
C LEU A 63 -4.42 4.43 20.94
N ARG A 64 -4.24 4.87 22.20
CA ARG A 64 -5.31 4.92 23.22
C ARG A 64 -6.56 5.68 22.75
N THR A 65 -6.37 6.70 21.92
CA THR A 65 -7.44 7.53 21.35
C THR A 65 -7.99 7.00 20.02
N ARG A 66 -7.46 5.88 19.49
CA ARG A 66 -7.92 5.31 18.23
C ARG A 66 -9.39 4.88 18.37
N PRO A 67 -10.30 5.39 17.51
CA PRO A 67 -11.69 4.97 17.53
C PRO A 67 -11.83 3.53 17.02
N LEU A 68 -12.59 2.72 17.76
CA LEU A 68 -12.95 1.33 17.45
C LEU A 68 -14.37 1.22 16.89
N SER A 69 -14.83 2.27 16.19
CA SER A 69 -16.16 2.32 15.57
C SER A 69 -16.03 2.85 14.16
N ALA A 70 -16.98 2.46 13.33
CA ALA A 70 -17.25 3.02 12.02
C ALA A 70 -17.36 4.55 12.05
N ARG A 71 -17.09 5.21 10.90
CA ARG A 71 -17.08 6.67 10.83
C ARG A 71 -18.51 7.22 10.91
N SER A 72 -19.46 6.62 10.19
CA SER A 72 -20.87 7.07 10.25
C SER A 72 -21.44 6.93 11.65
N LEU A 73 -21.17 5.80 12.32
CA LEU A 73 -21.66 5.54 13.68
C LEU A 73 -21.10 6.56 14.68
N SER A 74 -19.85 6.98 14.51
CA SER A 74 -19.26 8.02 15.36
C SER A 74 -19.90 9.39 15.10
N GLN A 75 -20.24 9.70 13.84
CA GLN A 75 -20.89 10.95 13.46
C GLN A 75 -22.33 11.02 13.95
N GLU A 76 -23.11 9.95 13.76
CA GLU A 76 -24.48 9.80 14.24
C GLU A 76 -24.57 10.00 15.75
N ARG A 77 -23.73 9.27 16.52
CA ARG A 77 -23.67 9.42 17.98
C ARG A 77 -23.29 10.83 18.42
N SER A 78 -22.43 11.51 17.67
CA SER A 78 -22.06 12.90 17.94
C SER A 78 -23.23 13.84 17.67
N GLY A 79 -23.96 13.64 16.57
CA GLY A 79 -25.21 14.33 16.24
C GLY A 79 -26.24 14.19 17.36
N SER A 80 -26.64 12.96 17.68
CA SER A 80 -27.65 12.72 18.72
C SER A 80 -27.25 13.28 20.09
N ARG A 81 -25.95 13.30 20.42
CA ARG A 81 -25.46 13.94 21.66
C ARG A 81 -25.64 15.45 21.63
N ARG A 82 -25.35 16.11 20.50
CA ARG A 82 -25.58 17.55 20.32
C ARG A 82 -27.06 17.88 20.38
N ASP A 83 -27.90 17.08 19.74
CA ASP A 83 -29.35 17.29 19.71
C ASP A 83 -29.97 17.12 21.10
N ARG A 84 -29.56 16.09 21.86
CA ARG A 84 -29.97 15.93 23.26
C ARG A 84 -29.50 17.10 24.13
N TYR A 85 -28.29 17.60 23.89
CA TYR A 85 -27.75 18.74 24.61
C TYR A 85 -28.50 20.05 24.30
N SER A 86 -28.88 20.28 23.03
CA SER A 86 -29.64 21.46 22.63
C SER A 86 -31.09 21.40 23.10
N ALA A 87 -31.69 20.20 23.15
CA ALA A 87 -33.07 20.02 23.57
C ALA A 87 -33.28 20.05 25.09
N SER A 88 -32.31 19.59 25.90
CA SER A 88 -32.51 19.41 27.35
C SER A 88 -31.87 20.52 28.20
N LYS A 89 -32.69 21.29 28.92
CA LYS A 89 -32.22 22.27 29.92
C LYS A 89 -31.54 21.60 31.11
N GLU A 90 -32.05 20.47 31.56
CA GLU A 90 -31.50 19.68 32.66
C GLU A 90 -30.08 19.19 32.35
N LEU A 91 -29.88 18.59 31.17
CA LEU A 91 -28.57 18.14 30.71
C LEU A 91 -27.57 19.30 30.58
N ARG A 92 -28.03 20.49 30.16
CA ARG A 92 -27.20 21.70 30.17
C ARG A 92 -26.80 22.10 31.58
N GLY A 93 -27.72 22.00 32.54
CA GLY A 93 -27.46 22.25 33.97
C GLY A 93 -26.41 21.30 34.52
N HIS A 94 -26.59 19.98 34.34
CA HIS A 94 -25.64 18.96 34.81
C HIS A 94 -24.22 19.13 34.25
N LEU A 95 -24.10 19.59 33.01
CA LEU A 95 -22.80 19.78 32.35
C LEU A 95 -22.23 21.21 32.52
N ALA A 96 -22.97 22.14 33.14
CA ALA A 96 -22.60 23.56 33.17
C ALA A 96 -21.24 23.80 33.84
N ALA A 97 -21.01 23.19 35.01
CA ALA A 97 -19.75 23.31 35.76
C ALA A 97 -18.56 22.79 34.94
N GLY A 98 -18.72 21.60 34.33
CA GLY A 98 -17.70 21.02 33.43
C GLY A 98 -17.37 21.92 32.24
N ARG A 99 -18.39 22.52 31.61
CA ARG A 99 -18.19 23.46 30.49
C ARG A 99 -17.56 24.78 30.93
N ALA A 100 -17.88 25.28 32.12
CA ALA A 100 -17.24 26.47 32.69
C ALA A 100 -15.75 26.21 32.91
N MET A 101 -15.39 25.08 33.53
CA MET A 101 -14.00 24.67 33.72
C MET A 101 -13.25 24.44 32.40
N ALA A 102 -13.93 23.91 31.36
CA ALA A 102 -13.33 23.77 30.03
C ALA A 102 -13.03 25.13 29.40
N ARG A 103 -13.99 26.07 29.45
CA ARG A 103 -13.85 27.42 28.88
C ARG A 103 -12.80 28.27 29.57
N SER A 104 -12.69 28.17 30.89
CA SER A 104 -11.69 28.90 31.68
C SER A 104 -10.28 28.31 31.59
N GLY A 105 -10.12 27.19 30.86
CA GLY A 105 -8.86 26.45 30.77
C GLY A 105 -8.50 25.66 32.03
N GLU A 106 -9.37 25.66 33.04
CA GLU A 106 -9.17 24.99 34.33
C GLU A 106 -8.99 23.47 34.16
N LEU A 107 -9.75 22.83 33.28
CA LEU A 107 -9.55 21.40 32.98
C LEU A 107 -8.16 21.13 32.37
N THR A 108 -7.66 22.03 31.53
CA THR A 108 -6.33 21.91 30.93
C THR A 108 -5.23 22.12 31.98
N ARG A 109 -5.40 23.08 32.88
CA ARG A 109 -4.47 23.30 34.01
C ARG A 109 -4.44 22.10 34.93
N ARG A 110 -5.59 21.61 35.40
CA ARG A 110 -5.69 20.39 36.23
C ARG A 110 -5.07 19.18 35.57
N ARG A 111 -5.31 18.99 34.27
CA ARG A 111 -4.67 17.92 33.49
C ARG A 111 -3.15 18.07 33.45
N ARG A 112 -2.62 19.29 33.32
CA ARG A 112 -1.17 19.54 33.29
C ARG A 112 -0.55 19.30 34.66
N SER A 113 -1.14 19.85 35.73
CA SER A 113 -0.70 19.67 37.11
C SER A 113 -0.70 18.21 37.52
N GLY A 114 -1.79 17.48 37.27
CA GLY A 114 -1.86 16.03 37.53
C GLY A 114 -0.99 15.16 36.62
N THR A 115 -0.30 15.74 35.62
CA THR A 115 0.65 15.02 34.77
C THR A 115 2.10 15.36 35.06
N ALA A 116 2.37 16.38 35.88
CA ALA A 116 3.69 16.67 36.39
C ALA A 116 4.07 15.76 37.58
N GLU A 117 3.08 15.16 38.24
CA GLU A 117 3.27 14.31 39.43
C GLU A 117 3.26 12.80 39.13
N ASP A 118 2.95 12.37 37.90
CA ASP A 118 2.67 10.97 37.56
C ASP A 118 3.82 10.34 36.75
N GLY A 119 4.86 9.87 37.45
CA GLY A 119 6.04 9.19 36.88
C GLY A 119 5.70 7.99 35.98
N THR A 120 4.54 7.37 36.22
CA THR A 120 3.92 6.34 35.39
C THR A 120 3.78 6.76 33.92
N ARG A 121 3.55 8.04 33.64
CA ARG A 121 3.28 8.53 32.28
C ARG A 121 4.54 8.68 31.42
N ASP A 122 5.66 9.03 32.04
CA ASP A 122 6.96 9.10 31.36
C ASP A 122 7.56 7.72 31.17
N GLU A 123 7.34 6.81 32.12
CA GLU A 123 7.62 5.39 31.95
C GLU A 123 6.84 4.79 30.76
N LEU A 124 5.53 5.02 30.68
CA LEU A 124 4.72 4.57 29.53
C LEU A 124 5.19 5.17 28.19
N ARG A 125 5.70 6.41 28.18
CA ARG A 125 6.28 7.02 26.97
C ARG A 125 7.62 6.37 26.59
N ARG A 126 8.47 6.06 27.57
CA ARG A 126 9.74 5.37 27.39
C ARG A 126 9.50 3.97 26.83
N VAL A 127 8.64 3.17 27.49
CA VAL A 127 8.25 1.83 27.03
C VAL A 127 7.66 1.89 25.62
N ARG A 128 6.76 2.84 25.34
CA ARG A 128 6.19 2.98 23.98
C ARG A 128 7.25 3.34 22.94
N ARG A 129 8.25 4.16 23.28
CA ARG A 129 9.38 4.46 22.38
C ARG A 129 10.21 3.21 22.13
N GLU A 130 10.53 2.46 23.19
CA GLU A 130 11.29 1.21 23.11
C GLU A 130 10.57 0.16 22.25
N THR A 131 9.25 -0.02 22.41
CA THR A 131 8.46 -0.92 21.56
C THR A 131 8.49 -0.48 20.09
N LEU A 132 8.38 0.82 19.82
CA LEU A 132 8.45 1.33 18.44
C LEU A 132 9.87 1.16 17.84
N ASP A 133 10.91 1.33 18.65
CA ASP A 133 12.29 1.10 18.25
C ASP A 133 12.57 -0.38 18.02
N ALA A 134 12.04 -1.27 18.84
CA ALA A 134 12.10 -2.71 18.65
C ALA A 134 11.42 -3.09 17.33
N GLY A 135 10.21 -2.57 17.07
CA GLY A 135 9.51 -2.80 15.81
C GLY A 135 10.25 -2.27 14.58
N ARG A 136 10.92 -1.12 14.70
CA ARG A 136 11.80 -0.60 13.63
C ARG A 136 12.98 -1.54 13.38
N ARG A 137 13.65 -2.00 14.43
CA ARG A 137 14.77 -2.96 14.33
C ARG A 137 14.34 -4.26 13.65
N THR A 138 13.17 -4.82 14.01
CA THR A 138 12.65 -6.03 13.35
C THR A 138 12.42 -5.81 11.86
N ARG A 139 11.75 -4.71 11.47
CA ARG A 139 11.53 -4.42 10.04
C ARG A 139 12.82 -4.23 9.26
N THR A 140 13.84 -3.61 9.86
CA THR A 140 15.16 -3.49 9.24
C THR A 140 15.78 -4.86 9.02
N ARG A 141 15.76 -5.76 10.02
CA ARG A 141 16.26 -7.14 9.88
C ARG A 141 15.49 -7.91 8.81
N ASP A 142 14.16 -7.80 8.78
CA ASP A 142 13.34 -8.48 7.76
C ASP A 142 13.61 -7.93 6.34
N ALA A 143 13.93 -6.65 6.22
CA ALA A 143 14.34 -6.05 4.95
C ALA A 143 15.74 -6.52 4.52
N GLU A 144 16.70 -6.59 5.44
CA GLU A 144 18.04 -7.11 5.20
C GLU A 144 18.02 -8.60 4.84
N ALA A 145 17.21 -9.40 5.54
CA ALA A 145 17.03 -10.81 5.24
C ALA A 145 16.45 -11.01 3.83
N ARG A 146 15.41 -10.26 3.45
CA ARG A 146 14.84 -10.31 2.10
C ARG A 146 15.84 -9.93 1.01
N LEU A 147 16.65 -8.89 1.24
CA LEU A 147 17.71 -8.52 0.31
C LEU A 147 18.75 -9.65 0.21
N THR A 148 19.16 -10.23 1.33
CA THR A 148 20.12 -11.35 1.36
C THR A 148 19.60 -12.56 0.60
N ASP A 149 18.33 -12.92 0.79
CA ASP A 149 17.68 -14.02 0.08
C ASP A 149 17.54 -13.72 -1.41
N ALA A 150 17.23 -12.47 -1.80
CA ALA A 150 17.20 -12.05 -3.19
C ALA A 150 18.59 -12.12 -3.86
N LEU A 151 19.65 -11.73 -3.14
CA LEU A 151 21.02 -11.88 -3.63
C LEU A 151 21.37 -13.35 -3.86
N ARG A 152 21.06 -14.21 -2.88
CA ARG A 152 21.32 -15.66 -2.98
C ARG A 152 20.53 -16.29 -4.13
N ALA A 153 19.24 -15.97 -4.26
CA ALA A 153 18.38 -16.47 -5.32
C ALA A 153 18.83 -15.98 -6.71
N GLY A 154 19.39 -14.78 -6.79
CA GLY A 154 19.98 -14.22 -8.01
C GLY A 154 21.41 -14.67 -8.30
N GLY A 155 22.04 -15.43 -7.40
CA GLY A 155 23.43 -15.87 -7.53
C GLY A 155 24.46 -14.74 -7.39
N PHE A 156 24.11 -13.66 -6.71
CA PHE A 156 25.00 -12.52 -6.48
C PHE A 156 25.81 -12.69 -5.19
N THR A 157 27.10 -12.37 -5.22
CA THR A 157 27.98 -12.43 -4.04
C THR A 157 27.78 -11.24 -3.12
N ASP A 158 27.47 -10.07 -3.67
CA ASP A 158 27.25 -8.85 -2.91
C ASP A 158 26.31 -7.88 -3.63
N VAL A 159 25.83 -6.87 -2.90
CA VAL A 159 24.91 -5.86 -3.40
C VAL A 159 25.51 -5.06 -4.55
N GLY A 160 26.80 -4.70 -4.48
CA GLY A 160 27.47 -3.90 -5.51
C GLY A 160 27.59 -4.65 -6.84
N GLN A 161 27.87 -5.96 -6.81
CA GLN A 161 27.83 -6.83 -7.97
C GLN A 161 26.41 -6.92 -8.53
N ALA A 162 25.42 -7.18 -7.67
CA ALA A 162 24.03 -7.28 -8.07
C ALA A 162 23.52 -6.00 -8.76
N LEU A 163 23.84 -4.83 -8.21
CA LEU A 163 23.48 -3.55 -8.83
C LEU A 163 24.14 -3.37 -10.21
N ARG A 164 25.42 -3.69 -10.36
CA ARG A 164 26.10 -3.60 -11.66
C ARG A 164 25.47 -4.53 -12.70
N VAL A 165 25.26 -5.79 -12.34
CA VAL A 165 24.69 -6.79 -13.26
C VAL A 165 23.23 -6.46 -13.61
N VAL A 166 22.39 -6.17 -12.61
CA VAL A 166 20.95 -5.99 -12.83
C VAL A 166 20.63 -4.63 -13.45
N TYR A 167 21.23 -3.56 -12.93
CA TYR A 167 20.92 -2.20 -13.36
C TYR A 167 21.81 -1.72 -14.50
N VAL A 168 23.13 -1.88 -14.42
CA VAL A 168 24.04 -1.34 -15.45
C VAL A 168 24.06 -2.25 -16.68
N GLU A 169 24.47 -3.50 -16.52
CA GLU A 169 24.62 -4.47 -17.62
C GLU A 169 23.27 -4.93 -18.17
N GLY A 170 22.34 -5.25 -17.27
CA GLY A 170 20.97 -5.64 -17.61
C GLY A 170 20.13 -4.50 -18.17
N ASP A 171 20.61 -3.25 -18.06
CA ASP A 171 19.95 -2.04 -18.52
C ASP A 171 18.46 -1.97 -18.10
N ARG A 172 18.21 -2.31 -16.83
CA ARG A 172 16.87 -2.33 -16.22
C ARG A 172 16.51 -1.00 -15.59
N SER A 173 15.22 -0.69 -15.49
CA SER A 173 14.73 0.48 -14.75
C SER A 173 15.03 0.38 -13.24
N ILE A 174 14.89 1.50 -12.52
CA ILE A 174 15.02 1.52 -11.05
C ILE A 174 13.97 0.62 -10.42
N GLU A 175 12.74 0.68 -10.91
CA GLU A 175 11.61 -0.09 -10.41
C GLU A 175 11.81 -1.60 -10.62
N GLU A 176 12.26 -2.02 -11.81
CA GLU A 176 12.57 -3.42 -12.10
C GLU A 176 13.75 -3.92 -11.26
N THR A 177 14.79 -3.10 -11.11
CA THR A 177 15.95 -3.45 -10.27
C THR A 177 15.53 -3.59 -8.81
N ALA A 178 14.67 -2.69 -8.31
CA ALA A 178 14.19 -2.72 -6.94
C ALA A 178 13.36 -3.97 -6.67
N ALA A 179 12.53 -4.38 -7.63
CA ALA A 179 11.76 -5.61 -7.56
C ALA A 179 12.66 -6.86 -7.53
N VAL A 180 13.70 -6.92 -8.38
CA VAL A 180 14.67 -8.04 -8.41
C VAL A 180 15.41 -8.17 -7.08
N LEU A 181 15.84 -7.05 -6.50
CA LEU A 181 16.58 -7.05 -5.23
C LEU A 181 15.67 -7.04 -3.99
N ALA A 182 14.35 -7.14 -4.17
CA ALA A 182 13.35 -7.12 -3.10
C ALA A 182 13.46 -5.90 -2.16
N VAL A 183 13.86 -4.73 -2.68
CA VAL A 183 14.01 -3.48 -1.92
C VAL A 183 13.02 -2.41 -2.39
N GLY A 184 12.77 -1.42 -1.53
CA GLY A 184 12.02 -0.23 -1.93
C GLY A 184 12.83 0.70 -2.83
N LYS A 185 12.15 1.47 -3.69
CA LYS A 185 12.76 2.44 -4.63
C LYS A 185 13.77 3.38 -3.97
N ASN A 186 13.40 3.99 -2.85
CA ASN A 186 14.27 4.94 -2.14
C ASN A 186 15.53 4.24 -1.60
N ARG A 187 15.39 3.01 -1.09
CA ARG A 187 16.54 2.23 -0.62
C ARG A 187 17.45 1.85 -1.78
N LEU A 188 16.90 1.47 -2.93
CA LEU A 188 17.70 1.18 -4.13
C LEU A 188 18.51 2.42 -4.57
N GLN A 189 17.89 3.60 -4.61
CA GLN A 189 18.61 4.83 -4.96
C GLN A 189 19.77 5.10 -4.00
N GLN A 190 19.54 4.92 -2.70
CA GLN A 190 20.58 5.03 -1.69
C GLN A 190 21.70 4.01 -1.92
N LEU A 191 21.38 2.74 -2.19
CA LEU A 191 22.36 1.70 -2.49
C LEU A 191 23.18 2.02 -3.76
N LEU A 192 22.54 2.53 -4.81
CA LEU A 192 23.25 2.98 -6.02
C LEU A 192 24.25 4.09 -5.68
N THR A 193 23.85 5.05 -4.85
CA THR A 193 24.75 6.12 -4.36
C THR A 193 25.88 5.57 -3.48
N GLU A 194 25.57 4.70 -2.51
CA GLU A 194 26.54 4.06 -1.61
C GLU A 194 27.61 3.28 -2.38
N HIS A 195 27.24 2.65 -3.50
CA HIS A 195 28.15 1.90 -4.36
C HIS A 195 28.72 2.72 -5.54
N GLY A 196 28.51 4.04 -5.58
CA GLY A 196 29.08 4.92 -6.61
C GLY A 196 28.50 4.70 -8.02
N ILE A 197 27.31 4.11 -8.13
CA ILE A 197 26.63 3.84 -9.40
C ILE A 197 25.72 5.01 -9.76
N GLY A 198 26.00 5.66 -10.88
CA GLY A 198 25.24 6.80 -11.37
C GLY A 198 23.77 6.46 -11.67
N ILE A 199 22.86 7.25 -11.12
CA ILE A 199 21.43 7.15 -11.44
C ILE A 199 21.19 7.75 -12.83
N ARG A 200 20.44 7.06 -13.68
CA ARG A 200 20.12 7.55 -15.01
C ARG A 200 19.24 8.80 -14.92
N PRO A 201 19.47 9.81 -15.80
CA PRO A 201 18.67 11.02 -15.81
C PRO A 201 17.19 10.73 -16.05
N ALA A 202 16.32 11.53 -15.44
CA ALA A 202 14.89 11.48 -15.70
C ALA A 202 14.62 11.65 -17.21
N GLY A 203 13.71 10.83 -17.77
CA GLY A 203 13.36 10.86 -19.19
C GLY A 203 14.19 9.97 -20.11
N ARG A 204 15.35 9.45 -19.69
CA ARG A 204 16.08 8.41 -20.44
C ARG A 204 15.50 7.03 -20.13
N ASN A 205 14.72 6.49 -21.07
CA ASN A 205 14.25 5.10 -21.00
C ASN A 205 15.43 4.12 -21.04
N SER A 206 15.41 3.10 -20.20
CA SER A 206 16.36 1.99 -20.29
C SER A 206 16.17 1.24 -21.61
N GLY A 207 17.22 0.66 -22.16
CA GLY A 207 17.15 -0.14 -23.39
C GLY A 207 16.27 -1.37 -23.22
N ALA A 208 16.26 -2.01 -22.04
CA ALA A 208 15.29 -3.06 -21.74
C ALA A 208 13.84 -2.53 -21.82
N GLY A 209 13.56 -1.37 -21.24
CA GLY A 209 12.25 -0.73 -21.32
C GLY A 209 11.85 -0.34 -22.75
N ARG A 210 12.81 0.12 -23.58
CA ARG A 210 12.57 0.36 -25.01
C ARG A 210 12.20 -0.93 -25.74
N ARG A 211 12.96 -2.02 -25.53
CA ARG A 211 12.69 -3.34 -26.13
C ARG A 211 11.33 -3.89 -25.71
N ALA A 212 11.00 -3.83 -24.42
CA ALA A 212 9.71 -4.29 -23.92
C ALA A 212 8.53 -3.53 -24.56
N ARG A 213 8.66 -2.21 -24.76
CA ARG A 213 7.63 -1.41 -25.43
C ARG A 213 7.49 -1.74 -26.91
N VAL A 214 8.60 -2.05 -27.58
CA VAL A 214 8.58 -2.54 -28.97
C VAL A 214 7.80 -3.86 -29.03
N LEU A 215 8.12 -4.83 -28.16
CA LEU A 215 7.43 -6.13 -28.11
C LEU A 215 5.94 -6.00 -27.80
N LEU A 216 5.55 -5.15 -26.85
CA LEU A 216 4.14 -4.87 -26.56
C LEU A 216 3.43 -4.25 -27.77
N ASN A 217 4.11 -3.34 -28.47
CA ASN A 217 3.54 -2.74 -29.67
C ASN A 217 3.38 -3.74 -30.81
N ASP A 218 4.36 -4.63 -31.00
CA ASP A 218 4.35 -5.71 -31.99
C ASP A 218 3.21 -6.68 -31.70
N ARG A 219 3.07 -7.11 -30.45
CA ARG A 219 2.00 -8.01 -30.01
C ARG A 219 0.62 -7.39 -30.23
N ALA A 220 0.42 -6.15 -29.82
CA ALA A 220 -0.86 -5.47 -30.03
C ALA A 220 -1.20 -5.29 -31.52
N ALA A 221 -0.19 -5.10 -32.39
CA ALA A 221 -0.39 -5.06 -33.83
C ALA A 221 -0.73 -6.47 -34.38
N ALA A 222 -0.05 -7.51 -33.89
CA ALA A 222 -0.32 -8.91 -34.27
C ALA A 222 -1.75 -9.33 -33.91
N GLU A 223 -2.19 -9.03 -32.69
CA GLU A 223 -3.55 -9.31 -32.19
C GLU A 223 -4.62 -8.62 -33.06
N ARG A 224 -4.39 -7.37 -33.48
CA ARG A 224 -5.33 -6.62 -34.32
C ARG A 224 -5.58 -7.28 -35.68
N VAL A 225 -4.54 -7.86 -36.28
CA VAL A 225 -4.63 -8.48 -37.62
C VAL A 225 -4.80 -10.01 -37.55
N GLY A 226 -4.96 -10.58 -36.35
CA GLY A 226 -5.08 -12.02 -36.15
C GLY A 226 -3.81 -12.82 -36.47
N ALA A 227 -2.64 -12.18 -36.43
CA ALA A 227 -1.36 -12.82 -36.71
C ALA A 227 -0.68 -13.32 -35.43
N ARG A 228 0.06 -14.43 -35.55
CA ARG A 228 0.95 -14.92 -34.47
C ARG A 228 2.27 -14.16 -34.40
N ASP A 229 2.78 -13.74 -35.56
CA ASP A 229 3.99 -12.93 -35.68
C ASP A 229 3.69 -11.80 -36.68
N ILE A 230 3.72 -10.56 -36.17
CA ILE A 230 3.43 -9.39 -36.99
C ILE A 230 4.47 -9.17 -38.09
N THR A 231 5.73 -9.51 -37.85
CA THR A 231 6.81 -9.32 -38.82
C THR A 231 6.64 -10.26 -40.01
N VAL A 232 6.29 -11.53 -39.75
CA VAL A 232 5.99 -12.51 -40.80
C VAL A 232 4.77 -12.08 -41.61
N TRP A 233 3.70 -11.65 -40.92
CA TRP A 233 2.48 -11.18 -41.57
C TRP A 233 2.73 -9.97 -42.48
N LEU A 234 3.47 -8.97 -42.00
CA LEU A 234 3.83 -7.78 -42.77
C LEU A 234 4.63 -8.12 -44.02
N ARG A 235 5.65 -8.99 -43.92
CA ARG A 235 6.47 -9.41 -45.06
C ARG A 235 5.65 -10.20 -46.08
N GLY A 236 4.78 -11.11 -45.63
CA GLY A 236 3.91 -11.88 -46.51
C GLY A 236 2.94 -10.98 -47.30
N ARG A 237 2.33 -10.00 -46.63
CA ARG A 237 1.41 -9.05 -47.28
C ARG A 237 2.15 -8.10 -48.24
N ALA A 238 3.36 -7.64 -47.87
CA ALA A 238 4.19 -6.82 -48.74
C ALA A 238 4.69 -7.59 -49.99
N ALA A 239 4.98 -8.89 -49.87
CA ALA A 239 5.32 -9.75 -51.00
C ALA A 239 4.11 -9.97 -51.94
N ALA A 240 2.90 -9.99 -51.39
CA ALA A 240 1.64 -10.03 -52.14
C ALA A 240 1.20 -8.66 -52.72
N GLY A 241 2.06 -7.64 -52.68
CA GLY A 241 1.83 -6.34 -53.32
C GLY A 241 1.15 -5.28 -52.45
N ALA A 242 0.92 -5.53 -51.15
CA ALA A 242 0.32 -4.52 -50.27
C ALA A 242 1.27 -3.32 -50.07
N THR A 243 0.71 -2.11 -50.13
CA THR A 243 1.45 -0.86 -49.91
C THR A 243 1.71 -0.62 -48.42
N LEU A 244 2.74 0.16 -48.10
CA LEU A 244 3.05 0.52 -46.71
C LEU A 244 1.88 1.22 -46.00
N ARG A 245 1.05 1.97 -46.73
CA ARG A 245 -0.11 2.68 -46.17
C ARG A 245 -1.21 1.70 -45.76
N GLU A 246 -1.53 0.72 -46.60
CA GLU A 246 -2.52 -0.32 -46.29
C GLU A 246 -2.09 -1.18 -45.11
N LEU A 247 -0.78 -1.50 -45.02
CA LEU A 247 -0.22 -2.24 -43.89
C LEU A 247 -0.28 -1.43 -42.59
N ALA A 248 0.02 -0.13 -42.67
CA ALA A 248 -0.08 0.79 -41.53
C ALA A 248 -1.53 0.89 -41.01
N GLU A 249 -2.50 1.03 -41.91
CA GLU A 249 -3.92 1.09 -41.60
C GLU A 249 -4.42 -0.21 -40.96
N ALA A 250 -4.12 -1.37 -41.55
CA ALA A 250 -4.53 -2.67 -41.04
C ALA A 250 -3.97 -2.95 -39.63
N THR A 251 -2.74 -2.53 -39.36
CA THR A 251 -2.08 -2.75 -38.06
C THR A 251 -2.41 -1.66 -37.02
N GLY A 252 -3.04 -0.55 -37.44
CA GLY A 252 -3.23 0.64 -36.61
C GLY A 252 -1.91 1.28 -36.18
N ARG A 253 -0.86 1.17 -37.00
CA ARG A 253 0.49 1.70 -36.74
C ARG A 253 0.91 2.69 -37.81
N SER A 254 2.00 3.41 -37.57
CA SER A 254 2.50 4.40 -38.52
C SER A 254 3.29 3.75 -39.66
N VAL A 255 3.34 4.39 -40.83
CA VAL A 255 4.14 3.95 -41.98
C VAL A 255 5.62 3.72 -41.63
N PRO A 256 6.30 4.62 -40.88
CA PRO A 256 7.69 4.37 -40.45
C PRO A 256 7.85 3.12 -39.58
N TRP A 257 6.88 2.82 -38.72
CA TRP A 257 6.91 1.63 -37.86
C TRP A 257 6.83 0.34 -38.68
N VAL A 258 5.99 0.33 -39.73
CA VAL A 258 5.85 -0.77 -40.67
C VAL A 258 7.13 -0.95 -41.50
N ALA A 259 7.63 0.14 -42.08
CA ALA A 259 8.85 0.12 -42.89
C ALA A 259 10.06 -0.44 -42.12
N ALA A 260 10.20 -0.10 -40.84
CA ALA A 260 11.27 -0.60 -39.98
C ALA A 260 11.29 -2.13 -39.79
N ARG A 261 10.16 -2.83 -39.96
CA ARG A 261 10.03 -4.29 -39.75
C ARG A 261 10.14 -5.12 -41.03
N ILE A 262 9.77 -4.51 -42.16
CA ILE A 262 9.89 -5.13 -43.47
C ILE A 262 11.34 -5.06 -43.97
N GLY A 263 12.12 -4.10 -43.47
CA GLY A 263 13.48 -3.81 -43.92
C GLY A 263 13.46 -2.88 -45.13
N ARG A 264 14.54 -2.11 -45.34
CA ARG A 264 14.72 -1.38 -46.60
C ARG A 264 14.90 -2.41 -47.71
N ARG A 265 14.03 -2.35 -48.73
CA ARG A 265 14.33 -2.94 -50.04
C ARG A 265 15.47 -2.17 -50.69
#